data_AF-A0A9E0THH9-F1
#
_entry.id   AF-A0A9E0THH9-F1
#
_cell.length_a   1.000
_cell.length_b   1.000
_cell.length_c   1.000
_cell.angle_alpha   90.00
_cell.angle_beta   90.00
_cell.angle_gamma   90.00
#
_symmetry.space_group_name_H-M   'P 1'
#
loop_
_entity.id
_entity.type
_entity.pdbx_description
1 polymer ?
#
loop_
_entity_poly.entity_id
_entity_poly.type
_entity_poly.pdbx_seq_one_letter_code
_entity_poly.pdbx_strand_id
1 'polypeptide(L)'
;MSRTRELVRARWGDQELEALRPVLRAVTTRLIHARIHFQDYQRLVNEHLHQPLESGTSWWELMWVNDEKGIGASNYFFVAAEGYVYASVQAQHAIADNLAHVVYYGLGWYEDQRIPLNKVSLGTVCAQLARETTTSPELAPIQQALDALSTAPAYQALADVTNHIKHHGGLPVRVGWGESEQTPFEVLLSAFSRKQQTQPPREIAAFLEETYETMSRAVVTTGLALNEWLRHSTHANA
;
A
#
# COMPACT_ATOMS: atom_id res chain seq x y z
N MET A 1 16.64 6.98 -0.02
CA MET A 1 17.19 5.63 -0.31
C MET A 1 18.64 5.61 -0.81
N SER A 2 19.27 6.74 -1.19
CA SER A 2 20.69 6.76 -1.60
C SER A 2 21.63 6.25 -0.51
N ARG A 3 21.38 6.64 0.75
CA ARG A 3 22.18 6.20 1.90
C ARG A 3 22.18 4.68 2.10
N THR A 4 21.03 4.02 1.96
CA THR A 4 20.91 2.56 2.06
C THR A 4 21.76 1.85 1.02
N ARG A 5 21.82 2.39 -0.21
CA ARG A 5 22.64 1.83 -1.29
C ARG A 5 24.13 1.90 -0.97
N GLU A 6 24.60 3.03 -0.46
CA GLU A 6 26.01 3.21 -0.06
C GLU A 6 26.39 2.23 1.03
N LEU A 7 25.54 2.09 2.06
CA LEU A 7 25.79 1.22 3.20
C LEU A 7 25.76 -0.26 2.84
N VAL A 8 24.82 -0.69 1.99
CA VAL A 8 24.75 -2.07 1.49
C VAL A 8 25.97 -2.40 0.64
N ARG A 9 26.38 -1.52 -0.27
CA ARG A 9 27.62 -1.71 -1.03
C ARG A 9 28.84 -1.85 -0.12
N ALA A 10 28.97 -0.96 0.86
CA ALA A 10 30.12 -0.95 1.76
C ALA A 10 30.20 -2.24 2.59
N ARG A 11 29.06 -2.85 2.92
CA ARG A 11 28.99 -4.04 3.76
C ARG A 11 29.06 -5.36 2.98
N TRP A 12 28.34 -5.45 1.87
CA TRP A 12 28.10 -6.70 1.14
C TRP A 12 28.65 -6.70 -0.28
N GLY A 13 29.14 -5.56 -0.77
CA GLY A 13 29.66 -5.43 -2.13
C GLY A 13 28.60 -5.16 -3.20
N ASP A 14 29.02 -5.21 -4.47
CA ASP A 14 28.19 -4.79 -5.60
C ASP A 14 27.10 -5.80 -5.98
N GLN A 15 27.28 -7.10 -5.74
CA GLN A 15 26.28 -8.12 -6.05
C GLN A 15 24.96 -7.84 -5.31
N GLU A 16 25.05 -7.62 -4.01
CA GLU A 16 23.91 -7.33 -3.13
C GLU A 16 23.27 -5.99 -3.46
N LEU A 17 24.10 -5.00 -3.81
CA LEU A 17 23.60 -3.72 -4.28
C LEU A 17 22.80 -3.85 -5.58
N GLU A 18 23.29 -4.60 -6.56
CA GLU A 18 22.60 -4.76 -7.85
C GLU A 18 21.26 -5.49 -7.67
N ALA A 19 21.18 -6.46 -6.76
CA ALA A 19 19.92 -7.11 -6.40
C ALA A 19 18.94 -6.16 -5.66
N LEU A 20 19.45 -5.28 -4.79
CA LEU A 20 18.66 -4.33 -4.01
C LEU A 20 18.10 -3.16 -4.83
N ARG A 21 18.86 -2.64 -5.81
CA ARG A 21 18.49 -1.46 -6.63
C ARG A 21 17.06 -1.49 -7.21
N PRO A 22 16.63 -2.55 -7.93
CA PRO A 22 15.30 -2.59 -8.51
C PRO A 22 14.21 -2.55 -7.44
N VAL A 23 14.45 -3.14 -6.27
CA VAL A 23 13.48 -3.15 -5.16
C VAL A 23 13.36 -1.77 -4.51
N LEU A 24 14.47 -1.09 -4.25
CA LEU A 24 14.42 0.29 -3.74
C LEU A 24 13.68 1.23 -4.69
N ARG A 25 13.91 1.07 -6.00
CA ARG A 25 13.16 1.82 -7.02
C ARG A 25 11.68 1.45 -6.95
N ALA A 26 11.35 0.17 -6.85
CA ALA A 26 9.97 -0.30 -6.78
C ALA A 26 9.22 0.32 -5.59
N VAL A 27 9.82 0.41 -4.39
CA VAL A 27 9.20 1.09 -3.23
C VAL A 27 8.80 2.53 -3.57
N THR A 28 9.72 3.32 -4.11
CA THR A 28 9.45 4.74 -4.45
C THR A 28 8.43 4.85 -5.59
N THR A 29 8.56 4.05 -6.64
CA THR A 29 7.63 4.04 -7.76
C THR A 29 6.22 3.63 -7.33
N ARG A 30 6.07 2.68 -6.41
CA ARG A 30 4.77 2.25 -5.90
C ARG A 30 4.06 3.31 -5.08
N LEU A 31 4.78 4.08 -4.25
CA LEU A 31 4.21 5.25 -3.59
C LEU A 31 3.70 6.27 -4.61
N ILE A 32 4.48 6.56 -5.66
CA ILE A 32 4.07 7.49 -6.71
C ILE A 32 2.83 6.98 -7.45
N HIS A 33 2.81 5.71 -7.85
CA HIS A 33 1.67 5.10 -8.54
C HIS A 33 0.40 5.12 -7.68
N ALA A 34 0.51 4.77 -6.39
CA ALA A 34 -0.60 4.85 -5.46
C ALA A 34 -1.19 6.26 -5.39
N ARG A 35 -0.32 7.27 -5.27
CA ARG A 35 -0.73 8.67 -5.24
C ARG A 35 -1.39 9.11 -6.55
N ILE A 36 -0.83 8.79 -7.70
CA ILE A 36 -1.39 9.18 -9.02
C ILE A 36 -2.81 8.62 -9.16
N HIS A 37 -2.99 7.32 -8.90
CA HIS A 37 -4.30 6.70 -9.03
C HIS A 37 -5.32 7.21 -8.02
N PHE A 38 -4.87 7.54 -6.80
CA PHE A 38 -5.73 8.20 -5.82
C PHE A 38 -6.16 9.61 -6.28
N GLN A 39 -5.24 10.40 -6.84
CA GLN A 39 -5.54 11.73 -7.36
C GLN A 39 -6.50 11.68 -8.57
N ASP A 40 -6.32 10.71 -9.46
CA ASP A 40 -7.24 10.49 -10.59
C ASP A 40 -8.65 10.08 -10.12
N TYR A 41 -8.72 9.23 -9.09
CA TYR A 41 -9.99 8.92 -8.42
C TYR A 41 -10.64 10.18 -7.82
N GLN A 42 -9.90 10.99 -7.07
CA GLN A 42 -10.45 12.21 -6.46
C GLN A 42 -10.94 13.20 -7.51
N ARG A 43 -10.19 13.34 -8.61
CA ARG A 43 -10.59 14.17 -9.75
C ARG A 43 -11.89 13.68 -10.37
N LEU A 44 -12.00 12.37 -10.60
CA LEU A 44 -13.22 11.75 -11.15
C LEU A 44 -14.44 11.98 -10.23
N VAL A 45 -14.28 11.81 -8.92
CA VAL A 45 -15.35 12.08 -7.93
C VAL A 45 -15.74 13.55 -7.94
N ASN A 46 -14.76 14.45 -8.00
CA ASN A 46 -15.02 15.88 -8.04
C ASN A 46 -15.77 16.29 -9.32
N GLU A 47 -15.35 15.80 -10.48
CA GLU A 47 -15.97 16.10 -11.79
C GLU A 47 -17.38 15.48 -11.92
N HIS A 48 -17.61 14.28 -11.39
CA HIS A 48 -18.87 13.56 -11.57
C HIS A 48 -19.91 13.84 -10.48
N LEU A 49 -19.47 14.12 -9.24
CA LEU A 49 -20.37 14.28 -8.09
C LEU A 49 -20.32 15.70 -7.52
N HIS A 50 -19.17 16.17 -7.04
CA HIS A 50 -19.11 17.42 -6.28
C HIS A 50 -19.45 18.66 -7.12
N GLN A 51 -18.81 18.85 -8.28
CA GLN A 51 -19.06 20.01 -9.13
C GLN A 51 -20.51 20.10 -9.63
N PRO A 52 -21.15 19.01 -10.11
CA PRO A 52 -22.56 19.07 -10.48
C PRO A 52 -23.49 19.43 -9.32
N LEU A 53 -23.27 18.84 -8.14
CA LEU A 53 -24.07 19.14 -6.93
C LEU A 53 -23.92 20.60 -6.51
N GLU A 54 -22.70 21.13 -6.50
CA GLU A 54 -22.42 22.55 -6.20
C GLU A 54 -23.06 23.50 -7.21
N SER A 55 -23.18 23.08 -8.48
CA SER A 55 -23.84 23.85 -9.54
C SER A 55 -25.37 23.80 -9.51
N GLY A 56 -25.96 23.05 -8.57
CA GLY A 56 -27.40 22.93 -8.39
C GLY A 56 -28.05 21.75 -9.13
N THR A 57 -27.26 20.83 -9.70
CA THR A 57 -27.79 19.57 -10.26
C THR A 57 -28.31 18.72 -9.10
N SER A 58 -29.52 18.16 -9.24
CA SER A 58 -30.07 17.32 -8.17
C SER A 58 -29.41 15.94 -8.15
N TRP A 59 -29.34 15.35 -6.96
CA TRP A 59 -28.84 13.99 -6.78
C TRP A 59 -29.54 12.95 -7.68
N TRP A 60 -30.86 13.06 -7.82
CA TRP A 60 -31.66 12.14 -8.64
C TRP A 60 -31.29 12.25 -10.12
N GLU A 61 -30.95 13.45 -10.59
CA GLU A 61 -30.46 13.64 -11.96
C GLU A 61 -29.08 13.04 -12.19
N LEU A 62 -28.21 12.97 -11.17
CA LEU A 62 -26.89 12.35 -11.29
C LEU A 62 -26.96 10.82 -11.27
N MET A 63 -27.85 10.26 -10.45
CA MET A 63 -27.91 8.82 -10.19
C MET A 63 -28.98 8.07 -10.96
N TRP A 64 -30.05 8.76 -11.35
CA TRP A 64 -31.22 8.17 -11.99
C TRP A 64 -31.42 8.76 -13.38
N VAL A 65 -30.36 8.65 -14.19
CA VAL A 65 -30.40 9.14 -15.56
C VAL A 65 -31.22 8.17 -16.42
N ASN A 66 -32.29 8.67 -17.04
CA ASN A 66 -33.14 7.88 -17.93
C ASN A 66 -32.74 7.97 -19.41
N ASP A 67 -31.75 8.81 -19.76
CA ASP A 67 -31.25 8.91 -21.14
C ASP A 67 -29.98 8.05 -21.35
N GLU A 68 -29.80 7.51 -22.55
CA GLU A 68 -28.69 6.59 -22.85
C GLU A 68 -27.31 7.22 -22.59
N LYS A 69 -27.19 8.54 -22.78
CA LYS A 69 -25.94 9.28 -22.57
C LYS A 69 -25.56 9.35 -21.10
N GLY A 70 -26.50 9.66 -20.20
CA GLY A 70 -26.19 9.70 -18.77
C GLY A 70 -26.11 8.33 -18.11
N ILE A 71 -26.81 7.30 -18.63
CA ILE A 71 -26.53 5.90 -18.24
C ILE A 71 -25.08 5.54 -18.58
N GLY A 72 -24.61 5.91 -19.77
CA GLY A 72 -23.22 5.71 -20.18
C GLY A 72 -22.22 6.44 -19.28
N ALA A 73 -22.51 7.70 -18.92
CA ALA A 73 -21.65 8.51 -18.05
C ALA A 73 -21.60 7.98 -16.61
N SER A 74 -22.74 7.56 -16.05
CA SER A 74 -22.81 6.98 -14.70
C SER A 74 -22.09 5.63 -14.62
N ASN A 75 -22.31 4.74 -15.61
CA ASN A 75 -21.58 3.48 -15.69
C ASN A 75 -20.06 3.70 -15.85
N TYR A 76 -19.67 4.67 -16.67
CA TYR A 76 -18.26 5.04 -16.82
C TYR A 76 -17.65 5.48 -15.49
N PHE A 77 -18.35 6.31 -14.71
CA PHE A 77 -17.89 6.76 -13.41
C PHE A 77 -17.57 5.59 -12.47
N PHE A 78 -18.51 4.65 -12.29
CA PHE A 78 -18.29 3.50 -11.39
C PHE A 78 -17.12 2.63 -11.84
N VAL A 79 -17.06 2.29 -13.13
CA VAL A 79 -15.99 1.43 -13.67
C VAL A 79 -14.63 2.12 -13.60
N ALA A 80 -14.55 3.42 -13.90
CA ALA A 80 -13.31 4.18 -13.83
C ALA A 80 -12.86 4.35 -12.37
N ALA A 81 -13.79 4.65 -11.44
CA ALA A 81 -13.50 4.73 -10.02
C ALA A 81 -12.95 3.40 -9.48
N GLU A 82 -13.60 2.28 -9.81
CA GLU A 82 -13.11 0.94 -9.47
C GLU A 82 -11.69 0.69 -9.99
N GLY A 83 -11.42 1.06 -11.25
CA GLY A 83 -10.11 0.91 -11.86
C GLY A 83 -9.01 1.71 -11.14
N TYR A 84 -9.27 2.97 -10.82
CA TYR A 84 -8.32 3.81 -10.08
C TYR A 84 -8.10 3.32 -8.65
N VAL A 85 -9.16 2.95 -7.95
CA VAL A 85 -9.08 2.41 -6.59
C VAL A 85 -8.29 1.10 -6.58
N TYR A 86 -8.58 0.19 -7.51
CA TYR A 86 -7.84 -1.06 -7.66
C TYR A 86 -6.35 -0.81 -7.87
N ALA A 87 -5.99 0.07 -8.80
CA ALA A 87 -4.60 0.37 -9.11
C ALA A 87 -3.87 1.00 -7.90
N SER A 88 -4.55 1.88 -7.15
CA SER A 88 -4.01 2.45 -5.92
C SER A 88 -3.78 1.39 -4.84
N VAL A 89 -4.81 0.58 -4.53
CA VAL A 89 -4.74 -0.51 -3.55
C VAL A 89 -3.59 -1.48 -3.86
N GLN A 90 -3.48 -1.93 -5.12
CA GLN A 90 -2.42 -2.85 -5.53
C GLN A 90 -1.03 -2.22 -5.44
N ALA A 91 -0.92 -0.93 -5.80
CA ALA A 91 0.35 -0.21 -5.66
C ALA A 91 0.76 -0.12 -4.19
N GLN A 92 -0.16 0.22 -3.29
CA GLN A 92 0.09 0.32 -1.86
C GLN A 92 0.43 -1.04 -1.23
N HIS A 93 -0.35 -2.09 -1.52
CA HIS A 93 -0.13 -3.42 -0.95
C HIS A 93 1.26 -3.98 -1.33
N ALA A 94 1.70 -3.74 -2.57
CA ALA A 94 3.01 -4.17 -3.03
C ALA A 94 4.19 -3.48 -2.31
N ILE A 95 3.97 -2.36 -1.62
CA ILE A 95 5.03 -1.69 -0.85
C ILE A 95 5.52 -2.59 0.29
N ALA A 96 4.62 -3.30 0.97
CA ALA A 96 4.97 -4.15 2.09
C ALA A 96 5.91 -5.29 1.70
N ASP A 97 5.61 -5.98 0.59
CA ASP A 97 6.49 -7.03 0.06
C ASP A 97 7.81 -6.45 -0.47
N ASN A 98 7.78 -5.29 -1.12
CA ASN A 98 9.01 -4.62 -1.54
C ASN A 98 9.89 -4.24 -0.34
N LEU A 99 9.31 -3.79 0.79
CA LEU A 99 10.06 -3.52 2.01
C LEU A 99 10.67 -4.79 2.61
N ALA A 100 9.95 -5.91 2.56
CA ALA A 100 10.48 -7.21 2.94
C ALA A 100 11.73 -7.57 2.11
N HIS A 101 11.66 -7.36 0.79
CA HIS A 101 12.82 -7.54 -0.09
C HIS A 101 13.96 -6.54 0.20
N VAL A 102 13.65 -5.28 0.51
CA VAL A 102 14.68 -4.29 0.89
C VAL A 102 15.43 -4.75 2.13
N VAL A 103 14.73 -5.27 3.15
CA VAL A 103 15.35 -5.82 4.35
C VAL A 103 16.13 -7.09 4.02
N TYR A 104 15.56 -8.02 3.25
CA TYR A 104 16.22 -9.24 2.83
C TYR A 104 17.59 -8.97 2.17
N TYR A 105 17.63 -8.12 1.15
CA TYR A 105 18.90 -7.76 0.51
C TYR A 105 19.78 -6.87 1.41
N GLY A 106 19.17 -5.98 2.20
CA GLY A 106 19.90 -5.12 3.13
C GLY A 106 20.67 -5.90 4.20
N LEU A 107 20.13 -7.04 4.63
CA LEU A 107 20.77 -7.92 5.60
C LEU A 107 21.73 -8.95 4.98
N GLY A 108 21.95 -8.93 3.66
CA GLY A 108 22.83 -9.88 2.97
C GLY A 108 22.23 -11.30 2.88
N TRP A 109 20.91 -11.44 3.05
CA TRP A 109 20.26 -12.76 3.06
C TRP A 109 20.14 -13.43 1.69
N TYR A 110 20.52 -12.71 0.63
CA TYR A 110 20.55 -13.23 -0.71
C TYR A 110 21.77 -14.13 -0.93
N GLU A 111 22.97 -13.63 -0.62
CA GLU A 111 24.21 -14.42 -0.64
C GLU A 111 24.15 -15.59 0.35
N ASP A 112 23.65 -15.34 1.57
CA ASP A 112 23.47 -16.38 2.61
C ASP A 112 22.35 -17.40 2.29
N GLN A 113 21.51 -17.12 1.29
CA GLN A 113 20.32 -17.90 0.95
C GLN A 113 19.40 -18.18 2.16
N ARG A 114 19.30 -17.25 3.13
CA ARG A 114 18.51 -17.46 4.38
C ARG A 114 17.05 -17.77 4.10
N ILE A 115 16.50 -17.16 3.05
CA ILE A 115 15.16 -17.40 2.55
C ILE A 115 15.27 -17.61 1.04
N PRO A 116 14.67 -18.69 0.47
CA PRO A 116 14.57 -18.85 -0.97
C PRO A 116 13.86 -17.65 -1.59
N LEU A 117 14.42 -17.08 -2.68
CA LEU A 117 13.93 -15.83 -3.28
C LEU A 117 12.44 -15.86 -3.62
N ASN A 118 11.92 -16.99 -4.10
CA ASN A 118 10.51 -17.18 -4.44
C ASN A 118 9.57 -17.24 -3.23
N LYS A 119 10.11 -17.28 -2.01
CA LYS A 119 9.37 -17.28 -0.76
C LYS A 119 9.47 -15.96 -0.01
N VAL A 120 10.29 -15.01 -0.47
CA VAL A 120 10.44 -13.71 0.18
C VAL A 120 9.12 -12.95 0.12
N SER A 121 8.60 -12.64 1.29
CA SER A 121 7.36 -11.90 1.54
C SER A 121 7.45 -11.24 2.91
N LEU A 122 6.58 -10.27 3.21
CA LEU A 122 6.54 -9.63 4.53
C LEU A 122 6.50 -10.67 5.66
N GLY A 123 5.58 -11.64 5.57
CA GLY A 123 5.40 -12.66 6.60
C GLY A 123 6.64 -13.53 6.82
N THR A 124 7.30 -13.99 5.75
CA THR A 124 8.51 -14.81 5.88
C THR A 124 9.70 -14.03 6.42
N VAL A 125 9.83 -12.75 6.06
CA VAL A 125 10.92 -11.89 6.55
C VAL A 125 10.72 -11.56 8.02
N CYS A 126 9.50 -11.21 8.45
CA CYS A 126 9.16 -11.05 9.87
C CYS A 126 9.48 -12.32 10.68
N ALA A 127 9.08 -13.49 10.18
CA ALA A 127 9.35 -14.77 10.86
C ALA A 127 10.85 -15.08 10.96
N GLN A 128 11.63 -14.75 9.93
CA GLN A 128 13.08 -14.92 9.96
C GLN A 128 13.73 -13.92 10.92
N LEU A 129 13.34 -12.64 10.88
CA LEU A 129 13.84 -11.62 11.82
C LEU A 129 13.58 -12.01 13.26
N ALA A 130 12.37 -12.48 13.59
CA ALA A 130 12.03 -12.93 14.93
C ALA A 130 12.95 -14.04 15.46
N ARG A 131 13.45 -14.91 14.55
CA ARG A 131 14.45 -15.94 14.90
C ARG A 131 15.83 -15.32 15.09
N GLU A 132 16.28 -14.50 14.15
CA GLU A 132 17.62 -13.89 14.18
C GLU A 132 17.78 -12.93 15.37
N THR A 133 16.74 -12.23 15.80
CA THR A 133 16.76 -11.35 16.97
C THR A 133 17.08 -12.10 18.28
N THR A 134 16.87 -13.42 18.33
CA THR A 134 17.26 -14.23 19.50
C THR A 134 18.78 -14.30 19.68
N THR A 135 19.54 -14.22 18.59
CA THR A 135 21.02 -14.28 18.58
C THR A 135 21.67 -12.94 18.26
N SER A 136 20.94 -12.05 17.58
CA SER A 136 21.39 -10.72 17.14
C SER A 136 20.36 -9.66 17.56
N PRO A 137 20.35 -9.25 18.84
CA PRO A 137 19.39 -8.27 19.38
C PRO A 137 19.39 -6.92 18.64
N GLU A 138 20.50 -6.57 17.99
CA GLU A 138 20.63 -5.36 17.16
C GLU A 138 19.68 -5.33 15.95
N LEU A 139 19.11 -6.46 15.55
CA LEU A 139 18.09 -6.53 14.50
C LEU A 139 16.68 -6.17 15.00
N ALA A 140 16.48 -6.08 16.31
CA ALA A 140 15.16 -5.82 16.91
C ALA A 140 14.47 -4.54 16.35
N PRO A 141 15.15 -3.41 16.11
CA PRO A 141 14.50 -2.23 15.53
C PRO A 141 13.94 -2.47 14.12
N ILE A 142 14.61 -3.28 13.29
CA ILE A 142 14.15 -3.64 11.95
C ILE A 142 12.92 -4.54 12.05
N GLN A 143 12.98 -5.54 12.94
CA GLN A 143 11.85 -6.42 13.24
C GLN A 143 10.63 -5.62 13.68
N GLN A 144 10.79 -4.75 14.68
CA GLN A 144 9.71 -3.91 15.20
C GLN A 144 9.07 -3.04 14.11
N ALA A 145 9.86 -2.48 13.19
CA ALA A 145 9.34 -1.68 12.10
C ALA A 145 8.45 -2.50 11.14
N LEU A 146 8.87 -3.73 10.77
CA LEU A 146 8.06 -4.60 9.91
C LEU A 146 6.85 -5.20 10.65
N ASP A 147 7.00 -5.55 11.93
CA ASP A 147 5.91 -6.05 12.75
C ASP A 147 4.82 -4.99 12.92
N ALA A 148 5.22 -3.73 13.18
CA ALA A 148 4.29 -2.60 13.26
C ALA A 148 3.51 -2.40 11.96
N LEU A 149 4.16 -2.56 10.79
CA LEU A 149 3.47 -2.57 9.50
C LEU A 149 2.50 -3.76 9.38
N SER A 150 2.97 -4.98 9.67
CA SER A 150 2.19 -6.22 9.48
C SER A 150 0.93 -6.29 10.36
N THR A 151 0.99 -5.63 11.52
CA THR A 151 -0.08 -5.60 12.52
C THR A 151 -0.91 -4.32 12.47
N ALA A 152 -0.53 -3.33 11.65
CA ALA A 152 -1.29 -2.10 11.50
C ALA A 152 -2.70 -2.40 10.96
N PRO A 153 -3.77 -1.91 11.63
CA PRO A 153 -5.15 -2.13 11.18
C PRO A 153 -5.38 -1.67 9.73
N ALA A 154 -4.83 -0.52 9.35
CA ALA A 154 -4.90 -0.01 7.98
C ALA A 154 -4.29 -0.98 6.96
N TYR A 155 -3.10 -1.55 7.25
CA TYR A 155 -2.48 -2.53 6.37
C TYR A 155 -3.28 -3.84 6.30
N GLN A 156 -3.83 -4.31 7.42
CA GLN A 156 -4.69 -5.51 7.42
C GLN A 156 -5.93 -5.30 6.57
N ALA A 157 -6.59 -4.13 6.69
CA ALA A 157 -7.71 -3.77 5.83
C ALA A 157 -7.29 -3.72 4.34
N LEU A 158 -6.15 -3.12 4.02
CA LEU A 158 -5.58 -3.09 2.68
C LEU A 158 -5.32 -4.49 2.11
N ALA A 159 -4.72 -5.38 2.90
CA ALA A 159 -4.47 -6.77 2.54
C ALA A 159 -5.78 -7.53 2.31
N ASP A 160 -6.81 -7.25 3.10
CA ASP A 160 -8.12 -7.90 2.99
C ASP A 160 -8.83 -7.47 1.71
N VAL A 161 -8.83 -6.18 1.40
CA VAL A 161 -9.35 -5.60 0.15
C VAL A 161 -8.59 -6.17 -1.05
N THR A 162 -7.26 -6.14 -1.02
CA THR A 162 -6.41 -6.66 -2.11
C THR A 162 -6.69 -8.13 -2.40
N ASN A 163 -6.79 -8.95 -1.35
CA ASN A 163 -7.12 -10.37 -1.48
C ASN A 163 -8.52 -10.57 -2.05
N HIS A 164 -9.50 -9.78 -1.59
CA HIS A 164 -10.85 -9.91 -2.10
C HIS A 164 -10.92 -9.59 -3.59
N ILE A 165 -10.31 -8.48 -4.03
CA ILE A 165 -10.29 -8.11 -5.45
C ILE A 165 -9.62 -9.21 -6.29
N LYS A 166 -8.50 -9.75 -5.81
CA LYS A 166 -7.75 -10.81 -6.50
C LYS A 166 -8.57 -12.10 -6.71
N HIS A 167 -9.41 -12.48 -5.75
CA HIS A 167 -10.09 -13.77 -5.75
C HIS A 167 -11.57 -13.73 -6.14
N HIS A 168 -12.21 -12.55 -6.07
CA HIS A 168 -13.66 -12.40 -6.25
C HIS A 168 -14.06 -11.39 -7.34
N GLY A 169 -13.10 -10.89 -8.12
CA GLY A 169 -13.40 -10.19 -9.38
C GLY A 169 -13.69 -8.69 -9.26
N GLY A 170 -13.43 -8.07 -8.10
CA GLY A 170 -13.61 -6.64 -7.89
C GLY A 170 -14.14 -6.31 -6.50
N LEU A 171 -14.32 -5.02 -6.25
CA LEU A 171 -15.00 -4.51 -5.06
C LEU A 171 -15.89 -3.35 -5.51
N PRO A 172 -17.23 -3.55 -5.56
CA PRO A 172 -18.11 -2.56 -6.16
C PRO A 172 -17.97 -1.21 -5.46
N VAL A 173 -17.74 -0.17 -6.27
CA VAL A 173 -17.82 1.22 -5.81
C VAL A 173 -19.29 1.60 -5.77
N ARG A 174 -19.71 2.24 -4.68
CA ARG A 174 -21.08 2.75 -4.53
C ARG A 174 -21.04 4.16 -3.98
N VAL A 175 -22.09 4.93 -4.24
CA VAL A 175 -22.28 6.23 -3.60
C VAL A 175 -23.32 6.09 -2.49
N GLY A 176 -23.00 6.58 -1.30
CA GLY A 176 -23.88 6.59 -0.13
C GLY A 176 -24.10 8.02 0.39
N TRP A 177 -24.96 8.16 1.39
CA TRP A 177 -25.15 9.41 2.11
C TRP A 177 -23.95 9.68 3.03
N GLY A 178 -23.42 10.90 2.97
CA GLY A 178 -22.35 11.35 3.85
C GLY A 178 -22.88 11.90 5.18
N GLU A 179 -21.96 12.21 6.10
CA GLU A 179 -22.30 12.58 7.48
C GLU A 179 -22.78 14.03 7.68
N SER A 180 -22.70 14.90 6.67
CA SER A 180 -23.03 16.33 6.82
C SER A 180 -23.74 16.92 5.61
N GLU A 181 -24.46 18.05 5.79
CA GLU A 181 -25.05 18.82 4.68
C GLU A 181 -24.01 19.40 3.71
N GLN A 182 -22.75 19.55 4.16
CA GLN A 182 -21.63 20.07 3.37
C GLN A 182 -20.94 18.97 2.56
N THR A 183 -21.05 17.72 3.02
CA THR A 183 -20.59 16.51 2.34
C THR A 183 -21.75 15.51 2.27
N PRO A 184 -22.81 15.83 1.49
CA PRO A 184 -24.04 15.04 1.53
C PRO A 184 -23.87 13.61 1.00
N PHE A 185 -22.74 13.32 0.35
CA PHE A 185 -22.46 12.02 -0.26
C PHE A 185 -21.01 11.57 -0.05
N GLU A 186 -20.85 10.26 0.00
CA GLU A 186 -19.56 9.58 0.11
C GLU A 186 -19.48 8.45 -0.90
N VAL A 187 -18.27 8.21 -1.41
CA VAL A 187 -18.00 7.13 -2.34
C VAL A 187 -17.32 6.00 -1.56
N LEU A 188 -17.98 4.85 -1.53
CA LEU A 188 -17.69 3.76 -0.61
C LEU A 188 -17.21 2.52 -1.36
N LEU A 189 -16.23 1.82 -0.77
CA LEU A 189 -16.02 0.40 -1.00
C LEU A 189 -17.16 -0.38 -0.34
N SER A 190 -17.75 -1.30 -1.09
CA SER A 190 -18.78 -2.19 -0.57
C SER A 190 -18.24 -3.12 0.52
N ALA A 191 -19.11 -3.48 1.47
CA ALA A 191 -18.82 -4.52 2.45
C ALA A 191 -18.59 -5.88 1.77
N PHE A 192 -17.76 -6.72 2.38
CA PHE A 192 -17.50 -8.07 1.87
C PHE A 192 -17.16 -9.03 3.01
N SER A 193 -17.24 -10.33 2.77
CA SER A 193 -16.83 -11.35 3.74
C SER A 193 -15.44 -11.90 3.43
N ARG A 194 -14.61 -12.04 4.45
CA ARG A 194 -13.30 -12.69 4.38
C ARG A 194 -13.05 -13.50 5.64
N LYS A 195 -12.64 -14.76 5.50
CA LYS A 195 -12.38 -15.67 6.64
C LYS A 195 -13.53 -15.72 7.65
N GLN A 196 -14.77 -15.77 7.16
CA GLN A 196 -16.00 -15.73 7.98
C GLN A 196 -16.22 -14.45 8.79
N GLN A 197 -15.43 -13.40 8.54
CA GLN A 197 -15.59 -12.08 9.13
C GLN A 197 -16.13 -11.11 8.08
N THR A 198 -17.09 -10.28 8.48
CA THR A 198 -17.61 -9.21 7.63
C THR A 198 -16.69 -7.99 7.74
N GLN A 199 -16.15 -7.58 6.60
CA GLN A 199 -15.46 -6.31 6.43
C GLN A 199 -16.51 -5.23 6.16
N PRO A 200 -16.54 -4.14 6.94
CA PRO A 200 -17.53 -3.07 6.78
C PRO A 200 -17.28 -2.29 5.48
N PRO A 201 -18.28 -1.54 5.00
CA PRO A 201 -18.04 -0.57 3.94
C PRO A 201 -17.05 0.49 4.42
N ARG A 202 -16.29 1.08 3.49
CA ARG A 202 -15.26 2.08 3.79
C ARG A 202 -15.38 3.25 2.83
N GLU A 203 -15.32 4.46 3.34
CA GLU A 203 -15.12 5.64 2.49
C GLU A 203 -13.75 5.54 1.83
N ILE A 204 -13.74 5.64 0.50
CA ILE A 204 -12.57 5.29 -0.31
C ILE A 204 -11.43 6.28 -0.08
N ALA A 205 -11.70 7.59 0.03
CA ALA A 205 -10.65 8.58 0.15
C ALA A 205 -9.90 8.45 1.47
N ALA A 206 -10.62 8.40 2.59
CA ALA A 206 -10.09 8.19 3.93
C ALA A 206 -9.35 6.86 4.02
N PHE A 207 -9.89 5.79 3.45
CA PHE A 207 -9.22 4.50 3.43
C PHE A 207 -7.90 4.54 2.66
N LEU A 208 -7.88 5.12 1.46
CA LEU A 208 -6.67 5.21 0.64
C LEU A 208 -5.62 6.15 1.23
N GLU A 209 -6.05 7.23 1.88
CA GLU A 209 -5.17 8.17 2.58
C GLU A 209 -4.53 7.52 3.82
N GLU A 210 -5.33 6.92 4.71
CA GLU A 210 -4.85 6.23 5.91
C GLU A 210 -3.85 5.11 5.56
N THR A 211 -4.19 4.30 4.55
CA THR A 211 -3.31 3.22 4.09
C THR A 211 -2.03 3.75 3.45
N TYR A 212 -2.11 4.84 2.69
CA TYR A 212 -0.95 5.47 2.07
C TYR A 212 0.00 6.04 3.12
N GLU A 213 -0.52 6.74 4.13
CA GLU A 213 0.26 7.24 5.25
C GLU A 213 0.95 6.11 6.01
N THR A 214 0.23 5.01 6.26
CA THR A 214 0.77 3.82 6.92
C THR A 214 1.95 3.25 6.11
N MET A 215 1.80 3.09 4.78
CA MET A 215 2.86 2.59 3.92
C MET A 215 4.04 3.54 3.85
N SER A 216 3.78 4.84 3.67
CA SER A 216 4.81 5.89 3.61
C SER A 216 5.65 5.93 4.88
N ARG A 217 4.99 5.86 6.04
CA ARG A 217 5.65 5.79 7.35
C ARG A 217 6.51 4.54 7.47
N ALA A 218 5.99 3.37 7.09
CA ALA A 218 6.74 2.12 7.12
C ALA A 218 8.00 2.17 6.26
N VAL A 219 7.93 2.80 5.08
CA VAL A 219 9.10 2.99 4.21
C VAL A 219 10.20 3.78 4.91
N VAL A 220 9.84 4.84 5.63
CA VAL A 220 10.79 5.68 6.36
C VAL A 220 11.34 4.94 7.58
N THR A 221 10.47 4.36 8.42
CA THR A 221 10.89 3.72 9.67
C THR A 221 11.76 2.49 9.41
N THR A 222 11.38 1.62 8.48
CA THR A 222 12.19 0.46 8.08
C THR A 222 13.52 0.90 7.47
N GLY A 223 13.52 1.92 6.61
CA GLY A 223 14.73 2.44 5.99
C GLY A 223 15.71 3.03 7.01
N LEU A 224 15.21 3.76 8.01
CA LEU A 224 16.02 4.32 9.09
C LEU A 224 16.63 3.21 9.97
N ALA A 225 15.80 2.24 10.40
CA ALA A 225 16.27 1.11 11.22
C ALA A 225 17.35 0.29 10.48
N LEU A 226 17.14 0.01 9.19
CA LEU A 226 18.10 -0.72 8.38
C LEU A 226 19.41 0.06 8.19
N ASN A 227 19.34 1.36 7.91
CA ASN A 227 20.54 2.19 7.77
C ASN A 227 21.34 2.24 9.07
N GLU A 228 20.66 2.32 10.21
CA GLU A 228 21.32 2.36 11.51
C GLU A 228 22.09 1.07 11.78
N TRP A 229 21.45 -0.08 11.57
CA TRP A 229 22.08 -1.38 11.71
C TRP A 229 23.29 -1.53 10.79
N LEU A 230 23.12 -1.24 9.50
CA LEU A 230 24.19 -1.34 8.51
C LEU A 230 25.42 -0.52 8.90
N ARG A 231 25.20 0.67 9.47
CA ARG A 231 26.24 1.63 9.84
C ARG A 231 27.09 1.13 11.01
N HIS A 232 26.48 0.56 12.03
CA HIS A 232 27.19 0.00 13.18
C HIS A 232 28.03 -1.21 12.81
N SER A 233 27.53 -2.02 11.89
CA SER A 233 28.19 -3.27 11.55
C SER A 233 29.31 -3.10 10.50
N THR A 234 29.41 -1.97 9.80
CA THR A 234 30.58 -1.62 8.96
C THR A 234 31.86 -1.30 9.76
N HIS A 235 31.73 -0.93 11.04
CA HIS A 235 32.89 -0.62 11.90
C HIS A 235 33.45 -1.84 12.65
N ALA A 236 32.79 -3.00 12.56
CA ALA A 236 33.25 -4.23 13.23
C ALA A 236 34.31 -5.01 12.44
N ASN A 237 34.53 -4.69 11.15
CA ASN A 237 35.46 -5.39 10.26
C ASN A 237 36.60 -4.48 9.74
N ALA A 238 36.91 -3.39 10.43
CA ALA A 238 38.03 -2.49 10.13
C ALA A 238 39.12 -2.59 11.19
#